data_AF-A0A7M5X153-F1
#
_entry.id   AF-A0A7M5X153-F1
#
_cell.length_a   1.000
_cell.length_b   1.000
_cell.length_c   1.000
_cell.angle_alpha   90.00
_cell.angle_beta   90.00
_cell.angle_gamma   90.00
#
_symmetry.space_group_name_H-M   'P 1'
#
loop_
_entity.id
_entity.type
_entity.pdbx_description
1 polymer ?
#
loop_
_entity_poly.entity_id
_entity_poly.type
_entity_poly.pdbx_seq_one_letter_code
_entity_poly.pdbx_strand_id
1 'polypeptide(L)'
;MTKKCVSCNTVLYYDGGCQSILNMGKLLVHHSLLRDYMYHFLHSNSCTLNGFYEIMAREHKDAGDTYFSERFRYNDLRSSWYAFLKLLSISFEDGAECDKCGKIPETIVCDATSMGYQRKYLTVGLSDSGKQFVHRRYSKHEDRIAISERPIRKQMKKWVEGKLTQFQSNKLLLQMRTKYRTIYNVMKWSLDIYVVVKSFPKSLQNVLSLLFSVSPVCSYIEPSDEVCDLALKMLEPNIKSDSKLMEKIQQHLPHFHSLLSSLKIENELPEEFKGLILDLTDKSKQPFDVADQVTTEKCTETSDICSFPNLPPLRKRGYYAQDKVTKKEKECRKNYRGHPNLTSGIFTIYCPHGVCFGFQVMDKAESPNIPFTIFKTRFPIAPKFIIYDNACQLHAYALNRDPIYFRSTKFLVDRFHWRNHTACSLGYNMKFYPFLENINSEVNEQENAKVKKLKSQLAYMTPDNFIAHCNLFFWFRNRKANDS
;
A
#
# COMPACT_ATOMS: atom_id res chain seq x y z
N MET A 1 47.17 -0.09 11.42
CA MET A 1 48.41 0.69 11.64
C MET A 1 49.53 0.07 10.84
N THR A 2 50.29 0.86 10.09
CA THR A 2 51.54 0.39 9.48
C THR A 2 52.63 0.40 10.55
N LYS A 3 53.06 -0.78 11.00
CA LYS A 3 54.24 -0.89 11.86
C LYS A 3 55.43 -1.27 10.99
N LYS A 4 56.48 -0.45 11.02
CA LYS A 4 57.77 -0.85 10.45
C LYS A 4 58.40 -1.88 11.38
N CYS A 5 58.71 -3.06 10.87
CA CYS A 5 59.50 -4.03 11.59
C CYS A 5 60.88 -3.42 11.88
N VAL A 6 61.25 -3.34 13.16
CA VAL A 6 62.48 -2.68 13.61
C VAL A 6 63.73 -3.41 13.11
N SER A 7 63.61 -4.70 12.82
CA SER A 7 64.74 -5.56 12.42
C SER A 7 64.93 -5.67 10.92
N CYS A 8 63.87 -5.61 10.11
CA CYS A 8 63.95 -5.79 8.65
C CYS A 8 63.37 -4.64 7.83
N ASN A 9 62.94 -3.55 8.48
CA ASN A 9 62.35 -2.35 7.86
C ASN A 9 61.09 -2.58 7.01
N THR A 10 60.55 -3.81 7.01
CA THR A 10 59.34 -4.17 6.27
C THR A 10 58.12 -3.50 6.91
N VAL A 11 57.28 -2.88 6.09
CA VAL A 11 56.05 -2.23 6.53
C VAL A 11 54.98 -3.31 6.67
N LEU A 12 54.67 -3.71 7.91
CA LEU A 12 53.57 -4.62 8.18
C LEU A 12 52.25 -3.83 8.14
N TYR A 13 51.41 -4.17 7.17
CA TYR A 13 50.03 -3.69 7.11
C TYR A 13 49.17 -4.62 7.96
N TYR A 14 48.86 -4.17 9.18
CA TYR A 14 47.92 -4.88 10.04
C TYR A 14 46.50 -4.32 9.81
N ASP A 15 45.65 -5.11 9.17
CA ASP A 15 44.25 -4.77 8.88
C ASP A 15 43.28 -5.12 10.01
N GLY A 16 43.68 -6.03 10.92
CA GLY A 16 42.89 -6.42 12.10
C GLY A 16 41.77 -7.44 11.82
N GLY A 17 41.55 -7.82 10.55
CA GLY A 17 40.37 -8.57 10.13
C GLY A 17 40.27 -9.95 10.79
N CYS A 18 41.36 -10.72 10.80
CA CYS A 18 41.42 -12.05 11.42
C CYS A 18 41.23 -12.05 12.95
N GLN A 19 41.38 -10.90 13.60
CA GLN A 19 41.18 -10.72 15.04
C GLN A 19 39.88 -9.98 15.37
N SER A 20 38.97 -9.82 14.40
CA SER A 20 37.73 -9.06 14.57
C SER A 20 37.98 -7.61 15.04
N ILE A 21 39.04 -6.99 14.53
CA ILE A 21 39.39 -5.59 14.83
C ILE A 21 39.19 -4.76 13.58
N LEU A 22 38.37 -3.72 13.70
CA LEU A 22 38.22 -2.68 12.70
C LEU A 22 39.35 -1.65 12.87
N ASN A 23 40.28 -1.65 11.93
CA ASN A 23 41.37 -0.67 11.88
C ASN A 23 40.89 0.64 11.22
N MET A 24 40.67 1.67 12.04
CA MET A 24 40.26 3.02 11.61
C MET A 24 41.45 3.96 11.34
N GLY A 25 42.66 3.41 11.20
CA GLY A 25 43.91 4.12 10.99
C GLY A 25 44.50 4.70 12.28
N LYS A 26 43.75 5.60 12.95
CA LYS A 26 44.17 6.26 14.20
C LYS A 26 43.83 5.47 15.46
N LEU A 27 42.87 4.56 15.36
CA LEU A 27 42.36 3.77 16.46
C LEU A 27 41.92 2.38 15.97
N LEU A 28 41.91 1.42 16.87
CA LEU A 28 41.48 0.05 16.62
C LEU A 28 40.19 -0.19 17.41
N VAL A 29 39.11 -0.58 16.74
CA VAL A 29 37.83 -0.89 17.39
C VAL A 29 37.54 -2.37 17.25
N HIS A 30 37.31 -3.06 18.36
CA HIS A 30 36.91 -4.45 18.29
C HIS A 30 35.46 -4.60 17.81
N HIS A 31 35.19 -5.59 16.96
CA HIS A 31 33.85 -5.83 16.41
C HIS A 31 32.82 -6.16 17.49
N SER A 32 33.24 -6.66 18.66
CA SER A 32 32.29 -6.91 19.77
C SER A 32 31.57 -5.64 20.19
N LEU A 33 32.25 -4.50 20.26
CA LEU A 33 31.65 -3.22 20.63
C LEU A 33 30.58 -2.80 19.61
N LEU A 34 30.90 -2.94 18.33
CA LEU A 34 30.00 -2.55 17.23
C LEU A 34 28.84 -3.52 17.09
N ARG A 35 29.07 -4.82 17.33
CA ARG A 35 28.03 -5.84 17.41
C ARG A 35 27.10 -5.63 18.59
N ASP A 36 27.63 -5.24 19.74
CA ASP A 36 26.84 -4.96 20.93
C ASP A 36 25.84 -3.82 20.66
N TYR A 37 26.34 -2.71 20.10
CA TYR A 37 25.45 -1.66 19.62
C TYR A 37 24.46 -2.16 18.55
N MET A 38 24.89 -3.01 17.61
CA MET A 38 23.99 -3.60 16.60
C MET A 38 22.85 -4.40 17.25
N TYR A 39 23.10 -5.14 18.33
CA TYR A 39 22.03 -5.83 19.06
C TYR A 39 21.06 -4.86 19.70
N HIS A 40 21.54 -3.78 20.34
CA HIS A 40 20.67 -2.71 20.83
C HIS A 40 19.86 -2.06 19.71
N PHE A 41 20.50 -1.76 18.56
CA PHE A 41 19.85 -1.19 17.39
C PHE A 41 18.72 -2.07 16.86
N LEU A 42 18.94 -3.39 16.77
CA LEU A 42 18.01 -4.34 16.15
C LEU A 42 16.94 -4.91 17.09
N HIS A 43 17.23 -5.04 18.39
CA HIS A 43 16.36 -5.74 19.34
C HIS A 43 15.63 -4.79 20.28
N SER A 44 16.33 -3.84 20.90
CA SER A 44 15.69 -2.91 21.84
C SER A 44 15.05 -1.73 21.12
N ASN A 45 15.60 -1.34 19.96
CA ASN A 45 15.21 -0.20 19.13
C ASN A 45 15.12 1.13 19.91
N SER A 46 15.70 1.19 21.13
CA SER A 46 15.50 2.28 22.09
C SER A 46 16.77 3.05 22.42
N CYS A 47 17.94 2.52 22.02
CA CYS A 47 19.23 3.14 22.31
C CYS A 47 19.79 3.83 21.06
N THR A 48 19.90 5.17 21.10
CA THR A 48 20.61 5.91 20.06
C THR A 48 22.11 5.61 20.17
N LEU A 49 22.86 5.76 19.08
CA LEU A 49 24.32 5.57 19.13
C LEU A 49 24.99 6.53 20.14
N ASN A 50 24.46 7.74 20.29
CA ASN A 50 24.92 8.69 21.29
C ASN A 50 24.59 8.22 22.71
N GLY A 51 23.37 7.71 22.96
CA GLY A 51 23.01 7.15 24.25
C GLY A 51 23.89 5.96 24.63
N PHE A 52 24.19 5.08 23.67
CA PHE A 52 25.13 3.96 23.86
C PHE A 52 26.54 4.46 24.24
N TYR A 53 27.04 5.47 23.53
CA TYR A 53 28.32 6.11 23.85
C TYR A 53 28.34 6.73 25.25
N GLU A 54 27.29 7.46 25.63
CA GLU A 54 27.21 8.13 26.93
C GLU A 54 27.20 7.14 28.10
N ILE A 55 26.52 5.99 27.94
CA ILE A 55 26.52 4.93 28.95
C ILE A 55 27.92 4.33 29.09
N MET A 56 28.52 3.90 27.97
CA MET A 56 29.88 3.36 27.94
C MET A 56 30.90 4.35 28.55
N ALA A 57 30.81 5.63 28.25
CA ALA A 57 31.70 6.65 28.81
C ALA A 57 31.54 6.80 30.33
N ARG A 58 30.33 6.62 30.87
CA ARG A 58 30.08 6.62 32.33
C ARG A 58 30.63 5.37 33.00
N GLU A 59 30.43 4.19 32.41
CA GLU A 59 30.97 2.92 32.93
C GLU A 59 32.50 2.96 33.05
N HIS A 60 33.18 3.48 32.03
CA HIS A 60 34.63 3.69 32.09
C HIS A 60 35.03 4.66 33.21
N LYS A 61 34.29 5.75 33.38
CA LYS A 61 34.54 6.72 34.45
C LYS A 61 34.36 6.09 35.84
N ASP A 62 33.31 5.29 36.04
CA ASP A 62 33.01 4.60 37.29
C ASP A 62 34.08 3.53 37.59
N ALA A 63 34.66 2.92 36.56
CA ALA A 63 35.81 2.01 36.65
C ALA A 63 37.16 2.74 36.87
N GLY A 64 37.17 4.07 36.99
CA GLY A 64 38.35 4.89 37.25
C GLY A 64 39.07 5.45 36.02
N ASP A 65 38.56 5.20 34.80
CA ASP A 65 39.12 5.73 33.54
C ASP A 65 38.49 7.08 33.18
N THR A 66 38.98 8.15 33.81
CA THR A 66 38.46 9.52 33.64
C THR A 66 38.81 10.16 32.28
N TYR A 67 39.81 9.64 31.57
CA TYR A 67 40.30 10.18 30.30
C TYR A 67 39.76 9.43 29.07
N PHE A 68 38.82 8.49 29.25
CA PHE A 68 38.25 7.71 28.17
C PHE A 68 37.69 8.59 27.02
N SER A 69 36.89 9.59 27.36
CA SER A 69 36.24 10.47 26.37
C SER A 69 37.21 11.36 25.60
N GLU A 70 38.43 11.57 26.11
CA GLU A 70 39.49 12.27 25.38
C GLU A 70 40.16 11.34 24.36
N ARG A 71 40.29 10.05 24.70
CA ARG A 71 40.93 9.03 23.85
C ARG A 71 40.00 8.44 22.80
N PHE A 72 38.72 8.29 23.11
CA PHE A 72 37.71 7.73 22.21
C PHE A 72 36.44 8.57 22.27
N ARG A 73 36.22 9.43 21.27
CA ARG A 73 35.08 10.36 21.25
C ARG A 73 33.88 9.74 20.55
N TYR A 74 32.70 10.32 20.76
CA TYR A 74 31.48 9.90 20.07
C TYR A 74 31.64 9.84 18.54
N ASN A 75 32.33 10.81 17.94
CA ASN A 75 32.58 10.82 16.50
C ASN A 75 33.44 9.64 16.04
N ASP A 76 34.35 9.16 16.89
CA ASP A 76 35.19 8.00 16.59
C ASP A 76 34.33 6.71 16.59
N LEU A 77 33.42 6.56 17.57
CA LEU A 77 32.42 5.48 17.56
C LEU A 77 31.50 5.56 16.33
N ARG A 78 30.99 6.76 16.03
CA ARG A 78 30.08 6.99 14.90
C ARG A 78 30.70 6.62 13.56
N SER A 79 31.92 7.07 13.30
CA SER A 79 32.63 6.72 12.07
C SER A 79 32.95 5.23 12.01
N SER A 80 33.30 4.61 13.15
CA SER A 80 33.55 3.17 13.24
C SER A 80 32.29 2.35 12.95
N TRP A 81 31.14 2.78 13.47
CA TRP A 81 29.84 2.16 13.20
C TRP A 81 29.48 2.21 11.72
N TYR A 82 29.61 3.38 11.07
CA TYR A 82 29.32 3.50 9.63
C TYR A 82 30.28 2.68 8.77
N ALA A 83 31.56 2.59 9.14
CA ALA A 83 32.51 1.71 8.47
C ALA A 83 32.15 0.23 8.65
N PHE A 84 31.79 -0.17 9.87
CA PHE A 84 31.34 -1.53 10.17
C PHE A 84 30.10 -1.93 9.37
N LEU A 85 29.10 -1.04 9.25
CA LEU A 85 27.92 -1.30 8.42
C LEU A 85 28.27 -1.61 6.96
N LYS A 86 29.29 -0.96 6.40
CA LYS A 86 29.76 -1.21 5.03
C LYS A 86 30.51 -2.54 4.88
N LEU A 87 31.04 -3.09 5.97
CA LEU A 87 31.78 -4.35 5.99
C LEU A 87 30.86 -5.56 6.24
N LEU A 88 29.62 -5.33 6.68
CA LEU A 88 28.64 -6.41 6.84
C LEU A 88 28.38 -7.07 5.49
N SER A 89 28.75 -8.35 5.37
CA SER A 89 28.46 -9.17 4.20
C SER A 89 26.99 -9.62 4.23
N ILE A 90 26.08 -8.66 4.01
CA ILE A 90 24.64 -8.88 4.00
C ILE A 90 24.13 -8.92 2.56
N SER A 91 23.50 -10.03 2.19
CA SER A 91 22.67 -10.10 0.99
C SER A 91 21.30 -9.50 1.30
N PHE A 92 21.08 -8.26 0.85
CA PHE A 92 19.78 -7.59 0.97
C PHE A 92 18.72 -8.18 0.04
N GLU A 93 19.13 -8.82 -1.06
CA GLU A 93 18.26 -9.53 -1.99
C GLU A 93 17.69 -10.80 -1.33
N ASP A 94 18.55 -11.66 -0.78
CA ASP A 94 18.09 -12.87 -0.09
C ASP A 94 17.23 -12.52 1.12
N GLY A 95 17.56 -11.42 1.81
CA GLY A 95 16.77 -10.94 2.94
C GLY A 95 15.47 -10.23 2.56
N ALA A 96 15.18 -9.97 1.29
CA ALA A 96 13.94 -9.35 0.82
C ALA A 96 13.08 -10.31 -0.01
N GLU A 97 13.29 -11.62 0.16
CA GLU A 97 12.50 -12.69 -0.41
C GLU A 97 11.70 -13.39 0.70
N CYS A 98 10.43 -13.70 0.41
CA CYS A 98 9.57 -14.41 1.35
C CYS A 98 9.47 -15.87 0.94
N ASP A 99 9.70 -16.81 1.86
CA ASP A 99 9.68 -18.25 1.57
C ASP A 99 8.34 -18.75 1.03
N LYS A 100 7.26 -18.01 1.31
CA LYS A 100 5.89 -18.32 0.84
C LYS A 100 5.47 -17.54 -0.40
N CYS A 101 6.04 -16.36 -0.66
CA CYS A 101 5.64 -15.50 -1.79
C CYS A 101 6.68 -15.38 -2.90
N GLY A 102 7.91 -15.84 -2.67
CA GLY A 102 9.07 -15.61 -3.53
C GLY A 102 9.47 -14.13 -3.59
N LYS A 103 10.16 -13.77 -4.69
CA LYS A 103 10.73 -12.43 -4.93
C LYS A 103 9.71 -11.36 -5.31
N ILE A 104 8.59 -11.76 -5.92
CA ILE A 104 7.56 -10.85 -6.42
C ILE A 104 6.19 -11.31 -5.88
N PRO A 105 5.69 -10.70 -4.80
CA PRO A 105 4.46 -11.14 -4.16
C PRO A 105 3.22 -10.66 -4.95
N GLU A 106 2.21 -11.51 -5.08
CA GLU A 106 0.94 -11.15 -5.71
C GLU A 106 0.03 -10.31 -4.79
N THR A 107 0.16 -10.48 -3.48
CA THR A 107 -0.55 -9.71 -2.46
C THR A 107 0.41 -8.76 -1.77
N ILE A 108 0.13 -7.46 -1.87
CA ILE A 108 0.85 -6.42 -1.17
C ILE A 108 -0.05 -5.80 -0.11
N VAL A 109 0.50 -5.64 1.09
CA VAL A 109 -0.01 -4.71 2.10
C VAL A 109 0.95 -3.53 2.16
N CYS A 110 0.46 -2.31 2.00
CA CYS A 110 1.30 -1.11 2.04
C CYS A 110 0.68 0.00 2.89
N ASP A 111 1.54 0.80 3.52
CA ASP A 111 1.16 2.02 4.25
C ASP A 111 2.38 2.94 4.42
N ALA A 112 2.15 4.19 4.79
CA ALA A 112 3.17 5.13 5.18
C ALA A 112 3.44 5.13 6.68
N THR A 113 4.71 5.35 7.05
CA THR A 113 5.13 5.58 8.43
C THR A 113 5.93 6.85 8.58
N SER A 114 5.59 7.65 9.59
CA SER A 114 6.29 8.89 9.92
C SER A 114 7.68 8.64 10.52
N MET A 115 8.64 8.35 9.65
CA MET A 115 10.05 8.20 9.95
C MET A 115 10.87 8.79 8.80
N GLY A 116 11.76 9.74 9.09
CA GLY A 116 12.42 10.52 8.05
C GLY A 116 13.62 11.30 8.56
N TYR A 117 14.50 11.71 7.65
CA TYR A 117 15.67 12.54 7.92
C TYR A 117 15.40 14.02 7.62
N GLN A 118 16.37 14.90 7.86
CA GLN A 118 16.20 16.34 7.64
C GLN A 118 15.93 16.69 6.17
N ARG A 119 14.89 17.48 5.90
CA ARG A 119 14.49 17.87 4.54
C ARG A 119 15.59 18.56 3.74
N LYS A 120 16.53 19.24 4.41
CA LYS A 120 17.66 19.93 3.77
C LYS A 120 18.55 19.02 2.92
N TYR A 121 18.51 17.70 3.16
CA TYR A 121 19.24 16.71 2.40
C TYR A 121 18.46 16.13 1.22
N LEU A 122 17.18 16.50 1.03
CA LEU A 122 16.46 16.17 -0.19
C LEU A 122 17.04 17.04 -1.32
N THR A 123 17.83 16.44 -2.19
CA THR A 123 18.18 17.03 -3.48
C THR A 123 16.89 17.16 -4.29
N VAL A 124 16.48 18.40 -4.57
CA VAL A 124 15.39 18.68 -5.49
C VAL A 124 15.88 18.31 -6.88
N GLY A 125 15.56 17.09 -7.33
CA GLY A 125 15.85 16.65 -8.69
C GLY A 125 15.09 17.50 -9.71
N LEU A 126 15.85 18.37 -10.39
CA LEU A 126 15.69 19.05 -11.68
C LEU A 126 14.28 19.46 -12.18
N SER A 127 14.22 20.71 -12.63
CA SER A 127 13.11 21.43 -13.24
C SER A 127 12.30 20.64 -14.29
N ASP A 128 10.98 20.80 -14.23
CA ASP A 128 9.96 20.24 -15.15
C ASP A 128 10.01 20.78 -16.61
N SER A 129 11.13 21.33 -17.06
CA SER A 129 11.26 21.94 -18.37
C SER A 129 11.48 20.86 -19.45
N GLY A 130 10.44 20.56 -20.24
CA GLY A 130 10.56 19.80 -21.50
C GLY A 130 9.86 18.43 -21.55
N LYS A 131 9.03 18.07 -20.58
CA LYS A 131 8.39 16.73 -20.53
C LYS A 131 7.25 16.61 -21.54
N GLN A 132 7.36 15.64 -22.46
CA GLN A 132 6.23 15.21 -23.28
C GLN A 132 5.22 14.48 -22.38
N PHE A 133 3.99 14.98 -22.35
CA PHE A 133 2.89 14.35 -21.61
C PHE A 133 2.30 13.22 -22.44
N VAL A 134 2.02 12.10 -21.78
CA VAL A 134 1.17 11.07 -22.38
C VAL A 134 -0.26 11.61 -22.33
N HIS A 135 -0.69 12.22 -23.44
CA HIS A 135 -2.07 12.63 -23.65
C HIS A 135 -2.91 11.38 -23.91
N ARG A 136 -3.46 10.80 -22.84
CA ARG A 136 -4.41 9.69 -22.96
C ARG A 136 -5.84 10.18 -22.82
N ARG A 137 -6.74 9.56 -23.57
CA ARG A 137 -8.16 9.60 -23.22
C ARG A 137 -8.37 8.62 -22.05
N TYR A 138 -9.00 9.10 -21.00
CA TYR A 138 -9.45 8.28 -19.88
C TYR A 138 -10.92 8.58 -19.66
N SER A 139 -11.70 7.58 -19.25
CA SER A 139 -13.13 7.80 -18.95
C SER A 139 -13.28 8.83 -17.83
N LYS A 140 -14.35 9.61 -17.79
CA LYS A 140 -14.55 10.53 -16.67
C LYS A 140 -15.02 9.76 -15.45
N HIS A 141 -14.85 10.34 -14.25
CA HIS A 141 -15.35 9.71 -13.02
C HIS A 141 -16.84 9.37 -13.10
N GLU A 142 -17.64 10.25 -13.70
CA GLU A 142 -19.08 10.06 -13.91
C GLU A 142 -19.45 8.86 -14.78
N ASP A 143 -18.56 8.48 -15.71
CA ASP A 143 -18.76 7.34 -16.61
C ASP A 143 -18.51 6.01 -15.88
N ARG A 144 -17.67 6.02 -14.83
CA ARG A 144 -17.25 4.80 -14.13
C ARG A 144 -18.15 4.41 -12.96
N ILE A 145 -19.05 5.30 -12.51
CA ILE A 145 -19.91 5.09 -11.33
C ILE A 145 -21.34 4.77 -11.73
N ALA A 146 -22.04 3.95 -10.94
CA ALA A 146 -23.41 3.53 -11.27
C ALA A 146 -24.37 4.73 -11.40
N ILE A 147 -24.42 5.60 -10.38
CA ILE A 147 -25.23 6.83 -10.38
C ILE A 147 -24.30 8.05 -10.44
N SER A 148 -24.34 8.84 -11.52
CA SER A 148 -23.41 9.98 -11.68
C SER A 148 -23.79 11.21 -10.85
N GLU A 149 -25.07 11.36 -10.51
CA GLU A 149 -25.58 12.52 -9.79
C GLU A 149 -25.45 12.41 -8.27
N ARG A 150 -24.66 13.31 -7.68
CA ARG A 150 -24.42 13.37 -6.23
C ARG A 150 -25.70 13.56 -5.40
N PRO A 151 -26.68 14.40 -5.77
CA PRO A 151 -27.93 14.54 -5.02
C PRO A 151 -28.72 13.23 -4.97
N ILE A 152 -28.77 12.50 -6.08
CA ILE A 152 -29.45 11.20 -6.18
C ILE A 152 -28.74 10.16 -5.30
N ARG A 153 -27.40 10.05 -5.36
CA ARG A 153 -26.65 9.14 -4.47
C ARG A 153 -26.93 9.39 -2.98
N LYS A 154 -27.00 10.66 -2.56
CA LYS A 154 -27.35 11.02 -1.18
C LYS A 154 -28.76 10.61 -0.79
N GLN A 155 -29.74 10.79 -1.68
CA GLN A 155 -31.12 10.36 -1.46
C GLN A 155 -31.21 8.82 -1.40
N MET A 156 -30.57 8.12 -2.33
CA MET A 156 -30.50 6.66 -2.37
C MET A 156 -29.88 6.07 -1.09
N LYS A 157 -28.81 6.69 -0.57
CA LYS A 157 -28.23 6.31 0.73
C LYS A 157 -29.26 6.41 1.86
N LYS A 158 -29.98 7.54 1.95
CA LYS A 158 -31.04 7.73 2.95
C LYS A 158 -32.18 6.73 2.77
N TRP A 159 -32.52 6.40 1.52
CA TRP A 159 -33.57 5.43 1.20
C TRP A 159 -33.21 4.03 1.71
N VAL A 160 -32.00 3.55 1.42
CA VAL A 160 -31.52 2.24 1.89
C VAL A 160 -31.36 2.18 3.41
N GLU A 161 -31.04 3.31 4.05
CA GLU A 161 -30.99 3.45 5.51
C GLU A 161 -32.38 3.56 6.17
N GLY A 162 -33.48 3.54 5.41
CA GLY A 162 -34.85 3.68 5.94
C GLY A 162 -35.19 5.09 6.44
N LYS A 163 -34.47 6.12 5.99
CA LYS A 163 -34.58 7.51 6.45
C LYS A 163 -35.43 8.41 5.55
N LEU A 164 -36.04 7.87 4.50
CA LEU A 164 -36.95 8.62 3.63
C LEU A 164 -38.41 8.29 3.95
N THR A 165 -39.28 9.30 3.86
CA THR A 165 -40.74 9.08 3.91
C THR A 165 -41.23 8.43 2.62
N GLN A 166 -42.43 7.83 2.62
CA GLN A 166 -43.02 7.23 1.42
C GLN A 166 -43.08 8.21 0.23
N PHE A 167 -43.47 9.47 0.50
CA PHE A 167 -43.49 10.53 -0.51
C PHE A 167 -42.09 10.81 -1.09
N GLN A 168 -41.08 10.89 -0.23
CA GLN A 168 -39.69 11.10 -0.66
C GLN A 168 -39.16 9.91 -1.48
N SER A 169 -39.49 8.69 -1.08
CA SER A 169 -39.16 7.45 -1.81
C SER A 169 -39.79 7.44 -3.21
N ASN A 170 -41.09 7.77 -3.32
CA ASN A 170 -41.79 7.85 -4.60
C ASN A 170 -41.20 8.94 -5.52
N LYS A 171 -40.84 10.09 -4.95
CA LYS A 171 -40.18 11.17 -5.69
C LYS A 171 -38.81 10.75 -6.22
N LEU A 172 -38.00 10.07 -5.40
CA LEU A 172 -36.72 9.52 -5.83
C LEU A 172 -36.90 8.49 -6.95
N LEU A 173 -37.89 7.60 -6.82
CA LEU A 173 -38.19 6.59 -7.83
C LEU A 173 -38.54 7.25 -9.19
N LEU A 174 -39.34 8.33 -9.18
CA LEU A 174 -39.65 9.10 -10.39
C LEU A 174 -38.40 9.73 -11.04
N GLN A 175 -37.47 10.25 -10.23
CA GLN A 175 -36.21 10.81 -10.73
C GLN A 175 -35.34 9.76 -11.43
N MET A 176 -35.38 8.50 -10.98
CA MET A 176 -34.58 7.40 -11.51
C MET A 176 -35.14 6.82 -12.82
N ARG A 177 -36.44 7.01 -13.09
CA ARG A 177 -37.18 6.34 -14.16
C ARG A 177 -36.61 6.56 -15.56
N THR A 178 -36.04 7.73 -15.84
CA THR A 178 -35.54 8.09 -17.18
C THR A 178 -34.09 7.65 -17.37
N LYS A 179 -33.18 8.15 -16.53
CA LYS A 179 -31.74 7.97 -16.70
C LYS A 179 -31.17 6.68 -16.10
N TYR A 180 -31.78 6.15 -15.05
CA TYR A 180 -31.29 4.98 -14.31
C TYR A 180 -32.33 3.86 -14.33
N ARG A 181 -32.81 3.50 -15.52
CA ARG A 181 -33.98 2.63 -15.74
C ARG A 181 -33.85 1.25 -15.08
N THR A 182 -32.70 0.62 -15.20
CA THR A 182 -32.42 -0.69 -14.60
C THR A 182 -32.36 -0.63 -13.08
N ILE A 183 -31.75 0.42 -12.52
CA ILE A 183 -31.78 0.69 -11.07
C ILE A 183 -33.22 0.97 -10.60
N TYR A 184 -33.99 1.75 -11.38
CA TYR A 184 -35.40 2.02 -11.10
C TYR A 184 -36.22 0.71 -10.99
N ASN A 185 -36.00 -0.26 -11.88
CA ASN A 185 -36.70 -1.54 -11.84
C ASN A 185 -36.42 -2.29 -10.53
N VAL A 186 -35.14 -2.39 -10.13
CA VAL A 186 -34.75 -3.02 -8.86
C VAL A 186 -35.31 -2.24 -7.65
N MET A 187 -35.34 -0.92 -7.70
CA MET A 187 -35.94 -0.10 -6.65
C MET A 187 -37.44 -0.34 -6.52
N LYS A 188 -38.16 -0.38 -7.64
CA LYS A 188 -39.59 -0.64 -7.68
C LYS A 188 -39.89 -2.04 -7.13
N TRP A 189 -39.19 -3.06 -7.62
CA TRP A 189 -39.27 -4.42 -7.08
C TRP A 189 -39.01 -4.48 -5.57
N SER A 190 -37.97 -3.77 -5.10
CA SER A 190 -37.65 -3.71 -3.67
C SER A 190 -38.79 -3.10 -2.84
N LEU A 191 -39.48 -2.09 -3.37
CA LEU A 191 -40.64 -1.50 -2.71
C LEU A 191 -41.83 -2.46 -2.72
N ASP A 192 -42.12 -3.11 -3.86
CA ASP A 192 -43.26 -4.02 -4.02
C ASP A 192 -43.15 -5.26 -3.10
N ILE A 193 -41.93 -5.74 -2.85
CA ILE A 193 -41.68 -6.88 -1.94
C ILE A 193 -41.64 -6.45 -0.47
N TYR A 194 -41.04 -5.30 -0.16
CA TYR A 194 -40.75 -4.88 1.22
C TYR A 194 -41.58 -3.68 1.70
N VAL A 195 -42.76 -3.43 1.08
CA VAL A 195 -43.67 -2.27 1.28
C VAL A 195 -43.82 -1.85 2.76
N VAL A 196 -43.82 -2.80 3.70
CA VAL A 196 -44.13 -2.60 5.13
C VAL A 196 -42.90 -2.72 6.03
N VAL A 197 -41.72 -3.02 5.49
CA VAL A 197 -40.53 -3.30 6.31
C VAL A 197 -39.81 -2.00 6.68
N LYS A 198 -39.53 -1.81 7.98
CA LYS A 198 -38.74 -0.67 8.49
C LYS A 198 -37.35 -0.57 7.85
N SER A 199 -36.81 -1.67 7.31
CA SER A 199 -35.51 -1.73 6.64
C SER A 199 -35.41 -2.93 5.69
N PHE A 200 -34.65 -2.79 4.60
CA PHE A 200 -34.39 -3.90 3.68
C PHE A 200 -33.53 -5.01 4.33
N PRO A 201 -33.60 -6.27 3.86
CA PRO A 201 -32.65 -7.30 4.29
C PRO A 201 -31.19 -6.88 4.07
N LYS A 202 -30.29 -7.33 4.93
CA LYS A 202 -28.89 -6.86 4.92
C LYS A 202 -28.18 -7.14 3.59
N SER A 203 -28.46 -8.29 2.98
CA SER A 203 -27.94 -8.68 1.67
C SER A 203 -28.37 -7.72 0.55
N LEU A 204 -29.66 -7.34 0.51
CA LEU A 204 -30.17 -6.35 -0.42
C LEU A 204 -29.58 -4.95 -0.16
N GLN A 205 -29.48 -4.54 1.10
CA GLN A 205 -28.82 -3.27 1.45
C GLN A 205 -27.37 -3.24 0.93
N ASN A 206 -26.64 -4.35 1.04
CA ASN A 206 -25.26 -4.43 0.58
C ASN A 206 -25.18 -4.17 -0.94
N VAL A 207 -26.00 -4.85 -1.76
CA VAL A 207 -26.04 -4.64 -3.22
C VAL A 207 -26.45 -3.21 -3.57
N LEU A 208 -27.53 -2.70 -2.98
CA LEU A 208 -27.99 -1.32 -3.24
C LEU A 208 -26.94 -0.27 -2.85
N SER A 209 -26.14 -0.54 -1.82
CA SER A 209 -25.04 0.35 -1.39
C SER A 209 -23.91 0.50 -2.39
N LEU A 210 -23.70 -0.51 -3.25
CA LEU A 210 -22.72 -0.43 -4.33
C LEU A 210 -23.11 0.67 -5.34
N LEU A 211 -24.42 0.78 -5.62
CA LEU A 211 -24.99 1.66 -6.66
C LEU A 211 -24.86 3.16 -6.33
N PHE A 212 -24.97 3.52 -5.06
CA PHE A 212 -24.85 4.91 -4.62
C PHE A 212 -23.46 5.26 -4.06
N SER A 213 -22.51 4.33 -4.11
CA SER A 213 -21.13 4.62 -3.76
C SER A 213 -20.52 5.61 -4.76
N VAL A 214 -19.50 6.36 -4.32
CA VAL A 214 -18.69 7.20 -5.23
C VAL A 214 -17.58 6.38 -5.91
N SER A 215 -17.62 5.06 -5.80
CA SER A 215 -16.54 4.20 -6.28
C SER A 215 -16.87 3.68 -7.68
N PRO A 216 -15.85 3.47 -8.52
CA PRO A 216 -16.06 2.91 -9.84
C PRO A 216 -16.68 1.51 -9.76
N VAL A 217 -17.53 1.14 -10.72
CA VAL A 217 -18.20 -0.17 -10.77
C VAL A 217 -17.18 -1.31 -10.79
N CYS A 218 -16.03 -1.08 -11.44
CA CYS A 218 -14.92 -2.03 -11.47
C CYS A 218 -14.31 -2.36 -10.09
N SER A 219 -14.67 -1.64 -9.01
CA SER A 219 -14.24 -1.99 -7.66
C SER A 219 -15.00 -3.17 -7.05
N TYR A 220 -16.15 -3.55 -7.60
CA TYR A 220 -16.98 -4.66 -7.11
C TYR A 220 -17.43 -5.63 -8.21
N ILE A 221 -17.30 -5.28 -9.49
CA ILE A 221 -17.37 -6.21 -10.62
C ILE A 221 -16.05 -6.12 -11.37
N GLU A 222 -15.21 -7.13 -11.31
CA GLU A 222 -13.93 -7.11 -12.01
C GLU A 222 -14.15 -7.10 -13.54
N PRO A 223 -13.38 -6.31 -14.31
CA PRO A 223 -13.55 -6.16 -15.77
C PRO A 223 -12.90 -7.30 -16.58
N SER A 224 -12.67 -8.46 -15.97
CA SER A 224 -12.14 -9.66 -16.63
C SER A 224 -13.28 -10.43 -17.29
N ASP A 225 -12.98 -11.07 -18.42
CA ASP A 225 -14.00 -11.81 -19.18
C ASP A 225 -14.60 -12.95 -18.33
N GLU A 226 -13.77 -13.63 -17.52
CA GLU A 226 -14.25 -14.65 -16.57
C GLU A 226 -15.30 -14.12 -15.59
N VAL A 227 -15.08 -12.95 -14.99
CA VAL A 227 -16.03 -12.38 -14.01
C VAL A 227 -17.28 -11.83 -14.69
N CYS A 228 -17.14 -11.33 -15.92
CA CYS A 228 -18.28 -10.88 -16.73
C CYS A 228 -19.16 -12.07 -17.14
N ASP A 229 -18.56 -13.16 -17.59
CA ASP A 229 -19.29 -14.40 -17.91
C ASP A 229 -19.95 -14.98 -16.67
N LEU A 230 -19.28 -14.92 -15.52
CA LEU A 230 -19.84 -15.33 -14.24
C LEU A 230 -21.06 -14.48 -13.83
N ALA A 231 -21.01 -13.17 -14.07
CA ALA A 231 -22.13 -12.27 -13.83
C ALA A 231 -23.33 -12.61 -14.72
N LEU A 232 -23.09 -13.03 -15.97
CA LEU A 232 -24.13 -13.50 -16.89
C LEU A 232 -24.71 -14.84 -16.44
N LYS A 233 -23.87 -15.81 -16.07
CA LYS A 233 -24.31 -17.13 -15.59
C LYS A 233 -25.13 -17.05 -14.30
N MET A 234 -24.89 -16.05 -13.47
CA MET A 234 -25.69 -15.79 -12.26
C MET A 234 -27.17 -15.47 -12.58
N LEU A 235 -27.49 -15.13 -13.83
CA LEU A 235 -28.85 -14.88 -14.32
C LEU A 235 -29.55 -16.15 -14.84
N GLU A 236 -28.85 -17.28 -14.87
CA GLU A 236 -29.42 -18.56 -15.31
C GLU A 236 -30.36 -19.14 -14.23
N PRO A 237 -31.45 -19.82 -14.64
CA PRO A 237 -32.36 -20.46 -13.71
C PRO A 237 -31.64 -21.58 -12.95
N ASN A 238 -32.09 -21.84 -11.72
CA ASN A 238 -31.52 -22.88 -10.85
C ASN A 238 -30.04 -22.71 -10.45
N ILE A 239 -29.50 -21.49 -10.52
CA ILE A 239 -28.10 -21.18 -10.17
C ILE A 239 -27.69 -21.70 -8.78
N LYS A 240 -28.60 -21.71 -7.79
CA LYS A 240 -28.31 -22.22 -6.43
C LYS A 240 -27.98 -23.72 -6.37
N SER A 241 -28.35 -24.49 -7.40
CA SER A 241 -28.06 -25.92 -7.47
C SER A 241 -26.63 -26.23 -7.91
N ASP A 242 -25.98 -25.29 -8.62
CA ASP A 242 -24.58 -25.44 -9.02
C ASP A 242 -23.65 -24.92 -7.91
N SER A 243 -23.24 -25.82 -7.02
CA SER A 243 -22.33 -25.50 -5.92
C SER A 243 -20.99 -24.92 -6.38
N LYS A 244 -20.46 -25.35 -7.53
CA LYS A 244 -19.16 -24.88 -8.03
C LYS A 244 -19.28 -23.45 -8.54
N LEU A 245 -20.36 -23.16 -9.26
CA LEU A 245 -20.64 -21.83 -9.76
C LEU A 245 -20.93 -20.86 -8.62
N MET A 246 -21.70 -21.28 -7.61
CA MET A 246 -21.95 -20.49 -6.40
C MET A 246 -20.66 -20.13 -5.65
N GLU A 247 -19.71 -21.07 -5.54
CA GLU A 247 -18.40 -20.80 -4.95
C GLU A 247 -17.62 -19.73 -5.75
N LYS A 248 -17.61 -19.84 -7.08
CA LYS A 248 -17.01 -18.81 -7.95
C LYS A 248 -17.68 -17.44 -7.78
N ILE A 249 -19.02 -17.39 -7.73
CA ILE A 249 -19.77 -16.14 -7.49
C ILE A 249 -19.41 -15.58 -6.12
N GLN A 250 -19.25 -16.41 -5.09
CA GLN A 250 -18.81 -15.95 -3.76
C GLN A 250 -17.41 -15.32 -3.80
N GLN A 251 -16.49 -15.89 -4.59
CA GLN A 251 -15.12 -15.38 -4.70
C GLN A 251 -15.06 -14.05 -5.46
N HIS A 252 -15.78 -13.91 -6.58
CA HIS A 252 -15.64 -12.76 -7.48
C HIS A 252 -16.74 -11.70 -7.33
N LEU A 253 -17.97 -12.10 -6.97
CA LEU A 253 -19.17 -11.26 -6.85
C LEU A 253 -19.87 -11.45 -5.49
N PRO A 254 -19.16 -11.34 -4.35
CA PRO A 254 -19.67 -11.77 -3.04
C PRO A 254 -20.94 -11.04 -2.59
N HIS A 255 -21.12 -9.79 -2.98
CA HIS A 255 -22.30 -9.00 -2.62
C HIS A 255 -23.56 -9.55 -3.29
N PHE A 256 -23.45 -9.98 -4.56
CA PHE A 256 -24.53 -10.61 -5.30
C PHE A 256 -24.75 -12.05 -4.85
N HIS A 257 -23.68 -12.80 -4.55
CA HIS A 257 -23.79 -14.12 -3.90
C HIS A 257 -24.60 -14.04 -2.58
N SER A 258 -24.30 -13.06 -1.73
CA SER A 258 -25.02 -12.85 -0.47
C SER A 258 -26.50 -12.53 -0.68
N LEU A 259 -26.85 -11.76 -1.72
CA LEU A 259 -28.23 -11.52 -2.11
C LEU A 259 -28.90 -12.82 -2.58
N LEU A 260 -28.33 -13.49 -3.57
CA LEU A 260 -28.85 -14.73 -4.13
C LEU A 260 -29.10 -15.78 -3.05
N SER A 261 -28.13 -15.99 -2.15
CA SER A 261 -28.24 -16.94 -1.03
C SER A 261 -29.35 -16.59 -0.03
N SER A 262 -29.69 -15.31 0.11
CA SER A 262 -30.69 -14.83 1.07
C SER A 262 -32.12 -14.81 0.53
N LEU A 263 -32.29 -14.80 -0.80
CA LEU A 263 -33.61 -14.76 -1.42
C LEU A 263 -34.29 -16.12 -1.25
N LYS A 264 -35.51 -16.12 -0.72
CA LYS A 264 -36.37 -17.32 -0.61
C LYS A 264 -37.03 -17.72 -1.93
N ILE A 265 -36.94 -16.86 -2.94
CA ILE A 265 -37.45 -17.10 -4.29
C ILE A 265 -36.70 -18.30 -4.90
N GLU A 266 -37.44 -19.12 -5.66
CA GLU A 266 -36.99 -20.33 -6.34
C GLU A 266 -35.66 -20.11 -7.04
N ASN A 267 -34.58 -20.64 -6.48
CA ASN A 267 -33.23 -20.81 -7.05
C ASN A 267 -32.60 -19.74 -7.97
N GLU A 268 -33.14 -18.53 -8.11
CA GLU A 268 -32.72 -17.52 -9.10
C GLU A 268 -32.81 -16.08 -8.59
N LEU A 269 -32.25 -15.15 -9.35
CA LEU A 269 -32.37 -13.71 -9.12
C LEU A 269 -33.63 -13.17 -9.81
N PRO A 270 -34.34 -12.19 -9.23
CA PRO A 270 -35.48 -11.57 -9.89
C PRO A 270 -35.09 -10.95 -11.23
N GLU A 271 -35.97 -11.06 -12.23
CA GLU A 271 -35.75 -10.54 -13.58
C GLU A 271 -35.37 -9.05 -13.61
N GLU A 272 -35.82 -8.25 -12.64
CA GLU A 272 -35.44 -6.85 -12.53
C GLU A 272 -33.93 -6.63 -12.33
N PHE A 273 -33.22 -7.61 -11.76
CA PHE A 273 -31.77 -7.56 -11.60
C PHE A 273 -31.01 -7.84 -12.90
N LYS A 274 -31.63 -8.50 -13.88
CA LYS A 274 -30.99 -8.85 -15.16
C LYS A 274 -30.44 -7.63 -15.88
N GLY A 275 -31.29 -6.64 -16.11
CA GLY A 275 -30.88 -5.38 -16.73
C GLY A 275 -29.81 -4.65 -15.90
N LEU A 276 -29.93 -4.67 -14.57
CA LEU A 276 -28.95 -4.04 -13.69
C LEU A 276 -27.56 -4.69 -13.80
N ILE A 277 -27.49 -6.02 -13.78
CA ILE A 277 -26.22 -6.76 -13.83
C ILE A 277 -25.54 -6.54 -15.19
N LEU A 278 -26.32 -6.52 -16.29
CA LEU A 278 -25.79 -6.20 -17.62
C LEU A 278 -25.20 -4.78 -17.67
N ASP A 279 -25.96 -3.78 -17.21
CA ASP A 279 -25.50 -2.38 -17.18
C ASP A 279 -24.24 -2.21 -16.32
N LEU A 280 -24.18 -2.86 -15.15
CA LEU A 280 -23.01 -2.76 -14.28
C LEU A 280 -21.80 -3.49 -14.88
N THR A 281 -22.00 -4.60 -15.58
CA THR A 281 -20.93 -5.35 -16.24
C THR A 281 -20.36 -4.58 -17.42
N ASP A 282 -21.19 -3.93 -18.24
CA ASP A 282 -20.72 -3.00 -19.28
C ASP A 282 -19.93 -1.85 -18.65
N LYS A 283 -20.50 -1.23 -17.62
CA LYS A 283 -19.91 -0.08 -16.94
C LYS A 283 -18.60 -0.39 -16.23
N SER A 284 -18.36 -1.65 -15.84
CA SER A 284 -17.08 -2.07 -15.25
C SER A 284 -15.94 -2.06 -16.28
N LYS A 285 -16.24 -2.27 -17.57
CA LYS A 285 -15.27 -2.32 -18.67
C LYS A 285 -14.89 -0.95 -19.24
N GLN A 286 -15.80 0.03 -19.17
CA GLN A 286 -15.60 1.38 -19.69
C GLN A 286 -14.28 2.09 -19.28
N PRO A 287 -13.71 1.91 -18.07
CA PRO A 287 -12.40 2.48 -17.73
C PRO A 287 -11.24 1.98 -18.60
N PHE A 288 -11.39 0.83 -19.27
CA PHE A 288 -10.33 0.11 -19.97
C PHE A 288 -10.46 0.20 -21.49
N ASP A 289 -11.66 0.41 -22.03
CA ASP A 289 -11.89 0.47 -23.49
C ASP A 289 -11.23 1.68 -24.17
N VAL A 290 -10.99 2.75 -23.43
CA VAL A 290 -10.43 4.01 -23.95
C VAL A 290 -8.91 4.11 -23.74
N ALA A 291 -8.28 3.06 -23.22
CA ALA A 291 -6.92 3.14 -22.72
C ALA A 291 -5.89 2.61 -23.72
N ASP A 292 -5.10 3.52 -24.28
CA ASP A 292 -4.01 3.19 -25.19
C ASP A 292 -2.89 2.37 -24.49
N GLN A 293 -2.27 1.44 -25.23
CA GLN A 293 -1.13 0.67 -24.74
C GLN A 293 0.06 1.59 -24.41
N VAL A 294 0.73 1.31 -23.29
CA VAL A 294 1.86 2.12 -22.80
C VAL A 294 3.14 1.74 -23.52
N THR A 295 3.82 2.71 -24.14
CA THR A 295 5.22 2.55 -24.54
C THR A 295 6.07 2.38 -23.27
N THR A 296 6.62 1.19 -23.07
CA THR A 296 7.51 0.89 -21.95
C THR A 296 8.89 1.44 -22.24
N GLU A 297 9.14 2.70 -21.87
CA GLU A 297 10.52 3.16 -21.74
C GLU A 297 11.17 2.45 -20.54
N LYS A 298 12.23 1.69 -20.83
CA LYS A 298 13.08 1.08 -19.80
C LYS A 298 13.68 2.20 -18.94
N CYS A 299 13.66 2.00 -17.62
CA CYS A 299 14.26 2.93 -16.67
C CYS A 299 15.49 2.26 -16.05
N THR A 300 16.66 2.84 -16.28
CA THR A 300 17.91 2.42 -15.63
C THR A 300 18.30 3.33 -14.46
N GLU A 301 17.56 4.43 -14.25
CA GLU A 301 17.85 5.38 -13.18
C GLU A 301 17.46 4.80 -11.82
N THR A 302 18.45 4.72 -10.93
CA THR A 302 18.28 4.40 -9.51
C THR A 302 17.96 5.69 -8.75
N SER A 303 17.01 5.61 -7.81
CA SER A 303 16.63 6.75 -6.97
C SER A 303 17.25 6.61 -5.59
N ASP A 304 17.99 7.63 -5.16
CA ASP A 304 18.72 7.67 -3.88
C ASP A 304 17.80 7.69 -2.64
N ILE A 305 16.49 7.83 -2.85
CA ILE A 305 15.49 7.94 -1.77
C ILE A 305 14.68 6.65 -1.59
N CYS A 306 15.13 5.53 -2.14
CA CYS A 306 14.40 4.26 -2.02
C CYS A 306 15.32 3.04 -1.97
N SER A 307 14.79 1.92 -1.46
CA SER A 307 15.48 0.63 -1.45
C SER A 307 14.47 -0.49 -1.71
N PHE A 308 14.74 -1.27 -2.76
CA PHE A 308 13.89 -2.34 -3.25
C PHE A 308 14.77 -3.48 -3.81
N PRO A 309 15.37 -4.32 -2.94
CA PRO A 309 16.42 -5.25 -3.36
C PRO A 309 16.01 -6.19 -4.49
N ASN A 310 14.82 -6.80 -4.39
CA ASN A 310 14.30 -7.73 -5.40
C ASN A 310 13.34 -7.10 -6.43
N LEU A 311 13.14 -5.78 -6.38
CA LEU A 311 12.19 -5.05 -7.22
C LEU A 311 12.88 -3.85 -7.91
N PRO A 312 13.84 -4.12 -8.82
CA PRO A 312 14.56 -3.08 -9.53
C PRO A 312 13.62 -2.22 -10.39
N PRO A 313 14.03 -1.00 -10.77
CA PRO A 313 13.24 -0.21 -11.70
C PRO A 313 13.18 -0.92 -13.07
N LEU A 314 11.98 -1.19 -13.56
CA LEU A 314 11.74 -1.86 -14.84
C LEU A 314 11.38 -0.86 -15.94
N ARG A 315 10.68 0.21 -15.56
CA ARG A 315 10.13 1.21 -16.48
C ARG A 315 9.90 2.54 -15.78
N LYS A 316 9.80 3.61 -16.57
CA LYS A 316 9.42 4.92 -16.05
C LYS A 316 7.95 4.94 -15.64
N ARG A 317 7.62 5.80 -14.68
CA ARG A 317 6.22 6.04 -14.23
C ARG A 317 5.35 6.56 -15.38
N GLY A 318 5.94 7.39 -16.25
CA GLY A 318 5.23 8.20 -17.25
C GLY A 318 4.73 9.54 -16.68
N TYR A 319 4.37 10.46 -17.58
CA TYR A 319 3.75 11.76 -17.26
C TYR A 319 2.32 11.77 -17.77
N TYR A 320 1.34 11.93 -16.87
CA TYR A 320 -0.07 11.86 -17.22
C TYR A 320 -0.70 13.24 -17.21
N ALA A 321 -1.64 13.51 -18.11
CA ALA A 321 -2.36 14.79 -18.15
C ALA A 321 -3.02 15.14 -16.80
N GLN A 322 -3.52 14.13 -16.08
CA GLN A 322 -4.13 14.28 -14.76
C GLN A 322 -3.14 14.70 -13.66
N ASP A 323 -1.83 14.65 -13.90
CA ASP A 323 -0.81 15.16 -12.97
C ASP A 323 -0.85 16.70 -12.87
N LYS A 324 -1.36 17.40 -13.89
CA LYS A 324 -1.55 18.87 -13.88
C LYS A 324 -2.78 19.31 -13.09
N VAL A 325 -3.71 18.40 -12.83
CA VAL A 325 -5.01 18.75 -12.23
C VAL A 325 -4.92 18.65 -10.71
N THR A 326 -4.74 19.80 -10.04
CA THR A 326 -4.83 19.91 -8.59
C THR A 326 -6.30 19.76 -8.16
N LYS A 327 -6.77 18.55 -7.89
CA LYS A 327 -8.15 18.33 -7.43
C LYS A 327 -8.38 18.96 -6.05
N LYS A 328 -9.38 19.84 -5.95
CA LYS A 328 -9.92 20.41 -4.70
C LYS A 328 -11.01 19.54 -4.02
N GLU A 329 -11.13 18.26 -4.36
CA GLU A 329 -12.29 17.46 -3.90
C GLU A 329 -12.11 16.87 -2.48
N LYS A 330 -13.24 16.81 -1.76
CA LYS A 330 -13.41 16.29 -0.40
C LYS A 330 -13.57 14.75 -0.42
N GLU A 331 -12.59 14.03 -0.92
CA GLU A 331 -12.49 12.57 -0.73
C GLU A 331 -11.69 12.26 0.53
N CYS A 332 -11.77 11.03 1.05
CA CYS A 332 -11.24 10.58 2.36
C CYS A 332 -9.82 11.10 2.67
N ARG A 333 -9.68 12.29 3.25
CA ARG A 333 -8.34 12.90 3.48
C ARG A 333 -7.79 12.44 4.81
N LYS A 334 -6.63 11.78 4.78
CA LYS A 334 -5.68 11.81 5.89
C LYS A 334 -5.07 13.22 5.96
N ASN A 335 -5.55 14.05 6.87
CA ASN A 335 -4.95 15.37 7.13
C ASN A 335 -3.72 15.21 8.05
N TYR A 336 -2.60 14.70 7.52
CA TYR A 336 -1.34 14.73 8.27
C TYR A 336 -0.59 16.03 7.95
N ARG A 337 -0.43 16.90 8.95
CA ARG A 337 0.52 18.02 8.87
C ARG A 337 1.90 17.46 9.17
N GLY A 338 2.71 17.30 8.13
CA GLY A 338 4.09 16.81 8.27
C GLY A 338 4.94 17.70 9.20
N HIS A 339 6.02 17.14 9.74
CA HIS A 339 6.99 17.90 10.53
C HIS A 339 7.70 18.94 9.63
N PRO A 340 7.88 20.20 10.07
CA PRO A 340 8.41 21.26 9.21
C PRO A 340 9.82 20.96 8.68
N ASN A 341 10.65 20.29 9.49
CA ASN A 341 12.08 20.10 9.20
C ASN A 341 12.47 18.67 8.79
N LEU A 342 11.57 17.68 8.86
CA LEU A 342 11.85 16.28 8.53
C LEU A 342 11.06 15.83 7.29
N THR A 343 11.57 14.84 6.57
CA THR A 343 10.80 14.21 5.49
C THR A 343 9.50 13.61 6.04
N SER A 344 8.49 13.44 5.19
CA SER A 344 7.14 13.10 5.64
C SER A 344 7.02 11.67 6.16
N GLY A 345 7.98 10.81 5.82
CA GLY A 345 8.04 9.44 6.28
C GLY A 345 8.73 8.54 5.27
N ILE A 346 8.53 7.23 5.44
CA ILE A 346 8.76 6.22 4.41
C ILE A 346 7.44 5.55 4.06
N PHE A 347 7.31 5.11 2.81
CA PHE A 347 6.23 4.27 2.34
C PHE A 347 6.77 2.85 2.14
N THR A 348 6.21 1.88 2.84
CA THR A 348 6.69 0.49 2.90
C THR A 348 5.74 -0.44 2.17
N ILE A 349 6.29 -1.49 1.55
CA ILE A 349 5.49 -2.58 0.98
C ILE A 349 5.87 -3.90 1.64
N TYR A 350 4.87 -4.63 2.13
CA TYR A 350 5.02 -5.95 2.74
C TYR A 350 4.16 -6.98 2.02
N CYS A 351 4.53 -8.25 2.12
CA CYS A 351 3.56 -9.34 1.93
C CYS A 351 2.78 -9.61 3.22
N PRO A 352 1.67 -10.38 3.17
CA PRO A 352 0.92 -10.78 4.35
C PRO A 352 1.73 -11.51 5.44
N HIS A 353 2.88 -12.09 5.10
CA HIS A 353 3.73 -12.83 6.05
C HIS A 353 4.68 -11.94 6.85
N GLY A 354 4.70 -10.62 6.63
CA GLY A 354 5.56 -9.70 7.37
C GLY A 354 6.92 -9.39 6.73
N VAL A 355 7.19 -9.95 5.54
CA VAL A 355 8.42 -9.63 4.79
C VAL A 355 8.26 -8.32 4.04
N CYS A 356 9.17 -7.38 4.29
CA CYS A 356 9.29 -6.10 3.61
C CYS A 356 10.03 -6.26 2.28
N PHE A 357 9.40 -5.89 1.16
CA PHE A 357 10.01 -5.93 -0.18
C PHE A 357 10.72 -4.63 -0.54
N GLY A 358 10.54 -3.59 0.26
CA GLY A 358 11.23 -2.33 0.10
C GLY A 358 10.45 -1.14 0.60
N PHE A 359 11.07 0.02 0.49
CA PHE A 359 10.52 1.28 0.93
C PHE A 359 10.99 2.46 0.09
N GLN A 360 10.21 3.53 0.11
CA GLN A 360 10.54 4.81 -0.50
C GLN A 360 10.35 5.95 0.50
N VAL A 361 11.33 6.84 0.63
CA VAL A 361 11.22 8.06 1.44
C VAL A 361 10.24 9.02 0.77
N MET A 362 9.37 9.61 1.58
CA MET A 362 8.34 10.55 1.13
C MET A 362 8.81 12.00 1.32
N ASP A 363 8.94 12.72 0.21
CA ASP A 363 9.26 14.15 0.19
C ASP A 363 8.07 15.03 0.61
N LYS A 364 6.85 14.58 0.31
CA LYS A 364 5.58 15.26 0.62
C LYS A 364 4.67 14.35 1.44
N ALA A 365 3.59 14.92 1.93
CA ALA A 365 2.53 14.15 2.57
C ALA A 365 2.10 12.98 1.67
N GLU A 366 1.74 11.88 2.33
CA GLU A 366 1.31 10.65 1.68
C GLU A 366 0.24 10.94 0.62
N SER A 367 0.47 10.41 -0.57
CA SER A 367 -0.34 10.64 -1.76
C SER A 367 -0.44 9.34 -2.54
N PRO A 368 -1.57 9.06 -3.21
CA PRO A 368 -1.71 7.90 -4.09
C PRO A 368 -0.62 7.80 -5.17
N ASN A 369 0.09 8.90 -5.46
CA ASN A 369 1.22 8.91 -6.39
C ASN A 369 2.35 7.96 -5.96
N ILE A 370 2.66 7.85 -4.66
CA ILE A 370 3.78 7.06 -4.17
C ILE A 370 3.54 5.56 -4.44
N PRO A 371 2.48 4.93 -3.90
CA PRO A 371 2.17 3.54 -4.23
C PRO A 371 2.01 3.31 -5.73
N PHE A 372 1.31 4.20 -6.45
CA PHE A 372 1.18 4.07 -7.92
C PHE A 372 2.55 4.01 -8.61
N THR A 373 3.48 4.89 -8.23
CA THR A 373 4.83 4.95 -8.80
C THR A 373 5.59 3.67 -8.50
N ILE A 374 5.56 3.18 -7.25
CA ILE A 374 6.21 1.93 -6.85
C ILE A 374 5.67 0.76 -7.69
N PHE A 375 4.35 0.56 -7.70
CA PHE A 375 3.74 -0.55 -8.43
C PHE A 375 3.97 -0.46 -9.94
N LYS A 376 3.92 0.74 -10.52
CA LYS A 376 4.13 0.90 -11.96
C LYS A 376 5.58 0.68 -12.37
N THR A 377 6.53 1.20 -11.60
CA THR A 377 7.94 1.20 -12.00
C THR A 377 8.68 -0.09 -11.65
N ARG A 378 8.25 -0.82 -10.62
CA ARG A 378 9.04 -1.92 -10.04
C ARG A 378 8.47 -3.32 -10.24
N PHE A 379 7.16 -3.42 -10.42
CA PHE A 379 6.53 -4.72 -10.66
C PHE A 379 6.42 -4.97 -12.16
N PRO A 380 6.68 -6.19 -12.66
CA PRO A 380 6.50 -6.51 -14.08
C PRO A 380 5.02 -6.53 -14.46
N ILE A 381 4.20 -7.11 -13.58
CA ILE A 381 2.74 -7.16 -13.64
C ILE A 381 2.22 -6.56 -12.33
N ALA A 382 1.14 -5.78 -12.38
CA ALA A 382 0.58 -5.19 -11.16
C ALA A 382 0.18 -6.29 -10.16
N PRO A 383 0.37 -6.08 -8.84
CA PRO A 383 -0.07 -7.05 -7.83
C PRO A 383 -1.55 -7.39 -8.00
N LYS A 384 -1.90 -8.66 -7.76
CA LYS A 384 -3.29 -9.14 -7.80
C LYS A 384 -4.13 -8.50 -6.71
N PHE A 385 -3.56 -8.34 -5.51
CA PHE A 385 -4.22 -7.70 -4.37
C PHE A 385 -3.35 -6.59 -3.80
N ILE A 386 -3.92 -5.38 -3.69
CA ILE A 386 -3.30 -4.24 -3.00
C ILE A 386 -4.17 -3.88 -1.81
N ILE A 387 -3.67 -4.14 -0.61
CA ILE A 387 -4.31 -3.83 0.67
C ILE A 387 -3.67 -2.54 1.22
N TYR A 388 -4.48 -1.50 1.34
CA TYR A 388 -4.04 -0.16 1.71
C TYR A 388 -5.21 0.65 2.29
N ASP A 389 -5.01 1.43 3.35
CA ASP A 389 -6.11 2.24 3.91
C ASP A 389 -6.74 3.17 2.87
N ASN A 390 -5.96 3.81 2.01
CA ASN A 390 -6.45 4.72 0.98
C ASN A 390 -6.56 4.03 -0.39
N ALA A 391 -6.79 2.71 -0.39
CA ALA A 391 -6.95 1.89 -1.60
C ALA A 391 -8.03 2.43 -2.56
N CYS A 392 -9.11 3.00 -2.03
CA CYS A 392 -10.18 3.57 -2.86
C CYS A 392 -9.70 4.77 -3.71
N GLN A 393 -8.86 5.66 -3.16
CA GLN A 393 -8.27 6.75 -3.93
C GLN A 393 -7.15 6.26 -4.81
N LEU A 394 -6.36 5.27 -4.36
CA LEU A 394 -5.34 4.65 -5.21
C LEU A 394 -5.96 4.02 -6.45
N HIS A 395 -7.07 3.30 -6.31
CA HIS A 395 -7.80 2.73 -7.45
C HIS A 395 -8.27 3.83 -8.41
N ALA A 396 -8.93 4.88 -7.90
CA ALA A 396 -9.33 6.02 -8.73
C ALA A 396 -8.11 6.70 -9.40
N TYR A 397 -6.98 6.81 -8.69
CA TYR A 397 -5.74 7.39 -9.19
C TYR A 397 -5.15 6.55 -10.33
N ALA A 398 -5.16 5.23 -10.20
CA ALA A 398 -4.71 4.26 -11.19
C ALA A 398 -5.57 4.32 -12.46
N LEU A 399 -6.89 4.29 -12.33
CA LEU A 399 -7.81 4.37 -13.48
C LEU A 399 -7.68 5.67 -14.28
N ASN A 400 -7.26 6.76 -13.65
CA ASN A 400 -7.04 8.05 -14.32
C ASN A 400 -5.69 8.15 -15.06
N ARG A 401 -4.84 7.11 -14.98
CA ARG A 401 -3.46 7.15 -15.48
C ARG A 401 -3.13 5.93 -16.31
N ASP A 402 -3.24 4.76 -15.71
CA ASP A 402 -2.88 3.50 -16.34
C ASP A 402 -3.87 2.39 -15.99
N PRO A 403 -5.13 2.50 -16.43
CA PRO A 403 -6.15 1.50 -16.15
C PRO A 403 -5.76 0.11 -16.67
N ILE A 404 -5.18 -0.01 -17.88
CA ILE A 404 -4.79 -1.31 -18.45
C ILE A 404 -3.81 -2.04 -17.55
N TYR A 405 -2.79 -1.35 -17.03
CA TYR A 405 -1.80 -1.98 -16.15
C TYR A 405 -2.40 -2.55 -14.86
N PHE A 406 -3.43 -1.87 -14.31
CA PHE A 406 -4.11 -2.28 -13.08
C PHE A 406 -5.43 -3.02 -13.32
N ARG A 407 -5.70 -3.48 -14.56
CA ARG A 407 -7.00 -4.09 -14.93
C ARG A 407 -7.35 -5.32 -14.09
N SER A 408 -6.35 -6.13 -13.75
CA SER A 408 -6.49 -7.35 -12.95
C SER A 408 -6.10 -7.17 -11.48
N THR A 409 -6.00 -5.92 -11.01
CA THR A 409 -5.65 -5.61 -9.62
C THR A 409 -6.89 -5.32 -8.78
N LYS A 410 -7.07 -6.08 -7.71
CA LYS A 410 -8.08 -5.81 -6.68
C LYS A 410 -7.50 -4.88 -5.62
N PHE A 411 -8.10 -3.70 -5.51
CA PHE A 411 -7.80 -2.75 -4.44
C PHE A 411 -8.70 -3.03 -3.24
N LEU A 412 -8.12 -3.07 -2.04
CA LEU A 412 -8.82 -3.43 -0.82
C LEU A 412 -8.38 -2.53 0.33
N VAL A 413 -9.34 -2.10 1.13
CA VAL A 413 -9.07 -1.29 2.32
C VAL A 413 -8.74 -2.22 3.47
N ASP A 414 -7.66 -1.91 4.19
CA ASP A 414 -7.28 -2.63 5.40
C ASP A 414 -8.44 -2.68 6.43
N ARG A 415 -8.59 -3.82 7.08
CA ARG A 415 -9.69 -4.11 8.01
C ARG A 415 -9.78 -3.12 9.15
N PHE A 416 -8.64 -2.71 9.70
CA PHE A 416 -8.59 -1.74 10.81
C PHE A 416 -9.17 -0.39 10.39
N HIS A 417 -8.91 0.02 9.15
CA HIS A 417 -9.27 1.33 8.63
C HIS A 417 -10.66 1.40 7.99
N TRP A 418 -11.27 0.27 7.64
CA TRP A 418 -12.57 0.21 6.94
C TRP A 418 -13.67 1.07 7.57
N ARG A 419 -13.73 1.19 8.90
CA ARG A 419 -14.73 2.00 9.62
C ARG A 419 -14.76 3.47 9.16
N ASN A 420 -13.65 3.98 8.63
CA ASN A 420 -13.52 5.36 8.15
C ASN A 420 -14.06 5.55 6.71
N HIS A 421 -14.43 4.47 6.01
CA HIS A 421 -14.82 4.48 4.59
C HIS A 421 -16.33 4.51 4.38
N THR A 422 -17.01 5.54 4.89
CA THR A 422 -18.49 5.63 4.90
C THR A 422 -19.16 5.97 3.56
N ALA A 423 -18.38 6.37 2.55
CA ALA A 423 -18.85 6.71 1.20
C ALA A 423 -18.30 5.77 0.10
N CYS A 424 -17.35 4.91 0.46
CA CYS A 424 -16.72 3.98 -0.47
C CYS A 424 -17.61 2.74 -0.68
N SER A 425 -17.44 2.09 -1.84
CA SER A 425 -18.14 0.83 -2.13
C SER A 425 -17.68 -0.28 -1.19
N LEU A 426 -18.62 -1.17 -0.83
CA LEU A 426 -18.31 -2.43 -0.14
C LEU A 426 -17.39 -3.35 -0.96
N GLY A 427 -17.17 -3.06 -2.25
CA GLY A 427 -16.19 -3.74 -3.09
C GLY A 427 -14.76 -3.69 -2.54
N TYR A 428 -14.42 -2.63 -1.80
CA TYR A 428 -13.11 -2.49 -1.14
C TYR A 428 -13.03 -3.19 0.22
N ASN A 429 -14.14 -3.69 0.76
CA ASN A 429 -14.16 -4.27 2.10
C ASN A 429 -13.77 -5.75 2.05
N MET A 430 -12.61 -6.07 2.63
CA MET A 430 -12.07 -7.42 2.70
C MET A 430 -13.03 -8.44 3.35
N LYS A 431 -13.94 -8.01 4.23
CA LYS A 431 -14.92 -8.90 4.89
C LYS A 431 -15.77 -9.71 3.92
N PHE A 432 -15.99 -9.20 2.71
CA PHE A 432 -16.83 -9.89 1.72
C PHE A 432 -16.09 -10.97 0.93
N TYR A 433 -14.77 -11.13 1.09
CA TYR A 433 -13.96 -12.05 0.30
C TYR A 433 -13.38 -13.16 1.19
N PRO A 434 -14.01 -14.34 1.28
CA PRO A 434 -13.60 -15.40 2.22
C PRO A 434 -12.17 -15.89 2.01
N PHE A 435 -11.70 -15.95 0.75
CA PHE A 435 -10.32 -16.36 0.44
C PHE A 435 -9.26 -15.38 0.99
N LEU A 436 -9.65 -14.20 1.45
CA LEU A 436 -8.78 -13.24 2.12
C LEU A 436 -8.87 -13.30 3.65
N GLU A 437 -9.74 -14.13 4.22
CA GLU A 437 -10.03 -14.17 5.66
C GLU A 437 -8.77 -14.28 6.51
N ASN A 438 -7.86 -15.20 6.13
CA ASN A 438 -6.63 -15.49 6.86
C ASN A 438 -5.44 -14.59 6.50
N ILE A 439 -5.62 -13.59 5.63
CA ILE A 439 -4.56 -12.63 5.30
C ILE A 439 -4.38 -11.65 6.46
N ASN A 440 -3.14 -11.47 6.91
CA ASN A 440 -2.78 -10.42 7.86
C ASN A 440 -2.78 -9.05 7.16
N SER A 441 -3.94 -8.37 7.13
CA SER A 441 -4.06 -7.02 6.57
C SER A 441 -3.41 -5.94 7.45
N GLU A 442 -3.19 -6.25 8.73
CA GLU A 442 -2.65 -5.33 9.74
C GLU A 442 -1.11 -5.40 9.84
N VAL A 443 -0.47 -6.18 8.96
CA VAL A 443 0.99 -6.39 8.97
C VAL A 443 1.76 -5.07 8.91
N ASN A 444 1.25 -4.07 8.18
CA ASN A 444 1.85 -2.73 8.20
C ASN A 444 1.79 -2.11 9.58
N GLU A 445 0.66 -2.09 10.29
CA GLU A 445 0.61 -1.46 11.62
C GLU A 445 1.55 -2.18 12.60
N GLN A 446 1.63 -3.52 12.54
CA GLN A 446 2.51 -4.33 13.36
C GLN A 446 3.99 -4.02 13.11
N GLU A 447 4.42 -3.99 11.85
CA GLU A 447 5.82 -3.70 11.50
C GLU A 447 6.12 -2.20 11.65
N ASN A 448 5.21 -1.31 11.29
CA ASN A 448 5.35 0.13 11.42
C ASN A 448 5.49 0.55 12.88
N ALA A 449 4.82 -0.11 13.83
CA ALA A 449 5.04 0.10 15.25
C ALA A 449 6.50 -0.19 15.67
N LYS A 450 7.16 -1.16 15.04
CA LYS A 450 8.57 -1.51 15.26
C LYS A 450 9.49 -0.50 14.58
N VAL A 451 9.16 -0.08 13.36
CA VAL A 451 9.88 0.96 12.60
C VAL A 451 9.86 2.30 13.32
N LYS A 452 8.71 2.72 13.89
CA LYS A 452 8.55 4.00 14.60
C LYS A 452 9.56 4.18 15.74
N LYS A 453 10.06 3.10 16.34
CA LYS A 453 11.08 3.13 17.40
C LYS A 453 12.44 3.65 16.91
N LEU A 454 12.74 3.50 15.61
CA LEU A 454 14.00 3.97 15.00
C LEU A 454 14.01 5.49 14.77
N LYS A 455 12.87 6.17 14.89
CA LYS A 455 12.72 7.58 14.52
C LYS A 455 13.74 8.49 15.19
N SER A 456 14.00 8.31 16.49
CA SER A 456 14.99 9.12 17.23
C SER A 456 16.42 8.87 16.75
N GLN A 457 16.72 7.66 16.28
CA GLN A 457 18.05 7.27 15.84
C GLN A 457 18.34 7.83 14.44
N LEU A 458 17.35 7.78 13.54
CA LEU A 458 17.55 8.05 12.11
C LEU A 458 17.34 9.53 11.71
N ALA A 459 16.64 10.33 12.52
CA ALA A 459 16.20 11.68 12.12
C ALA A 459 17.33 12.65 11.73
N TYR A 460 18.52 12.48 12.32
CA TYR A 460 19.68 13.36 12.13
C TYR A 460 20.76 12.78 11.22
N MET A 461 20.46 11.67 10.53
CA MET A 461 21.40 11.03 9.60
C MET A 461 21.39 11.70 8.22
N THR A 462 22.49 11.52 7.49
CA THR A 462 22.53 11.76 6.04
C THR A 462 21.66 10.73 5.31
N PRO A 463 21.19 11.01 4.07
CA PRO A 463 20.36 10.07 3.30
C PRO A 463 20.98 8.67 3.17
N ASP A 464 22.24 8.56 2.78
CA ASP A 464 22.92 7.27 2.61
C ASP A 464 22.93 6.45 3.90
N ASN A 465 23.23 7.11 5.02
CA ASN A 465 23.21 6.45 6.32
C ASN A 465 21.78 6.06 6.70
N PHE A 466 20.78 6.92 6.48
CA PHE A 466 19.38 6.61 6.72
C PHE A 466 18.95 5.35 5.95
N ILE A 467 19.26 5.26 4.66
CA ILE A 467 18.94 4.10 3.81
C ILE A 467 19.66 2.85 4.32
N ALA A 468 20.97 2.93 4.61
CA ALA A 468 21.74 1.79 5.11
C ALA A 468 21.19 1.21 6.42
N HIS A 469 20.77 2.07 7.37
CA HIS A 469 20.20 1.62 8.64
C HIS A 469 18.81 1.03 8.47
N CYS A 470 17.96 1.64 7.63
CA CYS A 470 16.68 1.06 7.26
C CYS A 470 16.84 -0.31 6.60
N ASN A 471 17.79 -0.46 5.67
CA ASN A 471 18.09 -1.73 5.02
C ASN A 471 18.53 -2.81 6.02
N LEU A 472 19.46 -2.50 6.91
CA LEU A 472 19.88 -3.43 7.96
C LEU A 472 18.69 -3.85 8.84
N PHE A 473 17.86 -2.89 9.24
CA PHE A 473 16.69 -3.16 10.07
C PHE A 473 15.70 -4.06 9.34
N PHE A 474 15.27 -3.71 8.13
CA PHE A 474 14.32 -4.51 7.37
C PHE A 474 14.85 -5.90 7.04
N TRP A 475 16.13 -6.03 6.69
CA TRP A 475 16.78 -7.33 6.51
C TRP A 475 16.64 -8.20 7.76
N PHE A 476 16.95 -7.65 8.94
CA PHE A 476 16.83 -8.39 10.20
C PHE A 476 15.37 -8.77 10.52
N ARG A 477 14.43 -7.85 10.27
CA ARG A 477 12.99 -8.12 10.46
C ARG A 477 12.50 -9.22 9.52
N ASN A 478 12.92 -9.20 8.27
CA ASN A 478 12.54 -10.17 7.26
C ASN A 478 13.08 -11.57 7.60
N ARG A 479 14.33 -11.67 8.08
CA ARG A 479 14.87 -12.95 8.58
C ARG A 479 13.98 -13.53 9.67
N LYS A 480 13.62 -12.73 10.67
CA LYS A 480 12.69 -13.17 11.73
C LYS A 480 11.32 -13.58 11.20
N ALA A 481 10.80 -12.88 10.18
CA ALA A 481 9.51 -13.19 9.58
C ALA A 481 9.52 -14.52 8.79
N ASN A 482 10.63 -14.86 8.11
CA ASN A 482 10.79 -16.15 7.43
C ASN A 482 11.06 -17.30 8.41
N ASP A 483 11.74 -17.04 9.53
CA ASP A 483 11.98 -18.03 10.60
C ASP A 483 10.72 -18.35 11.43
N SER A 484 9.58 -17.67 11.19
CA SER A 484 8.30 -17.79 11.92
C SER A 484 7.23 -18.57 11.15
#